data_AF-A0A915M1S8-F1
#
_entry.id   AF-A0A915M1S8-F1
#
_cell.length_a   1.000
_cell.length_b   1.000
_cell.length_c   1.000
_cell.angle_alpha   90.00
_cell.angle_beta   90.00
_cell.angle_gamma   90.00
#
_symmetry.space_group_name_H-M   'P 1'
#
loop_
_entity.id
_entity.type
_entity.pdbx_description
1 polymer ?
#
loop_
_entity_poly.entity_id
_entity_poly.type
_entity_poly.pdbx_seq_one_letter_code
_entity_poly.pdbx_strand_id
1 'polypeptide(L)'
;MNKTLTTKNAENQAEPVNLDSFLEFVNLEMALYSKRLATFEGVWAYDNDENAQCTSERMARAGFYCSEIKPNADCARCYVCQHELLWDAEDDPWF
;
A
#
# COMPACT_ATOMS: atom_id res chain seq x y z
N MET A 1 -3.46 -60.09 3.32
CA MET A 1 -3.96 -59.16 2.28
C MET A 1 -3.84 -57.75 2.83
N ASN A 2 -2.69 -57.10 2.65
CA ASN A 2 -2.45 -55.78 3.22
C ASN A 2 -2.66 -54.75 2.11
N LYS A 3 -3.75 -53.99 2.20
CA LYS A 3 -4.03 -52.86 1.30
C LYS A 3 -3.25 -51.66 1.82
N THR A 4 -2.17 -51.28 1.14
CA THR A 4 -1.53 -49.98 1.34
C THR A 4 -2.39 -48.94 0.63
N LEU A 5 -3.11 -48.12 1.41
CA LEU A 5 -3.75 -46.90 0.90
C LEU A 5 -2.66 -45.83 0.80
N THR A 6 -2.24 -45.52 -0.42
CA THR A 6 -1.44 -44.32 -0.71
C THR A 6 -2.39 -43.13 -0.83
N THR A 7 -2.51 -42.33 0.23
CA THR A 7 -3.08 -40.99 0.13
C THR A 7 -2.08 -40.10 -0.59
N LYS A 8 -2.36 -39.77 -1.87
CA LYS A 8 -1.66 -38.70 -2.56
C LYS A 8 -2.12 -37.39 -1.93
N ASN A 9 -1.30 -36.82 -1.05
CA ASN A 9 -1.46 -35.44 -0.64
C ASN A 9 -1.16 -34.57 -1.85
N ALA A 10 -2.13 -33.74 -2.26
CA ALA A 10 -1.93 -32.75 -3.30
C ALA A 10 -0.95 -31.71 -2.77
N GLU A 11 0.31 -31.81 -3.21
CA GLU A 11 1.31 -30.78 -2.98
C GLU A 11 0.88 -29.54 -3.77
N ASN A 12 0.43 -28.51 -3.06
CA ASN A 12 0.35 -27.17 -3.61
C ASN A 12 1.77 -26.74 -3.99
N GLN A 13 2.10 -26.85 -5.27
CA GLN A 13 3.35 -26.33 -5.84
C GLN A 13 3.26 -24.81 -5.90
N ALA A 14 3.47 -24.13 -4.76
CA ALA A 14 3.84 -22.73 -4.78
C ALA A 14 5.33 -22.65 -5.11
N GLU A 15 5.68 -22.06 -6.25
CA GLU A 15 7.07 -21.72 -6.54
C GLU A 15 7.60 -20.75 -5.47
N PRO A 16 8.88 -20.87 -5.06
CA PRO A 16 9.46 -19.98 -4.08
C PRO A 16 9.40 -18.55 -4.58
N VAL A 17 8.78 -17.66 -3.81
CA VAL A 17 8.71 -16.24 -4.13
C VAL A 17 10.14 -15.70 -4.18
N ASN A 18 10.59 -15.23 -5.35
CA ASN A 18 11.90 -14.57 -5.47
C ASN A 18 11.81 -13.24 -4.73
N LEU A 19 12.42 -13.19 -3.54
CA LEU A 19 12.38 -12.02 -2.70
C LEU A 19 13.05 -10.83 -3.41
N ASP A 20 14.18 -11.00 -4.08
CA ASP A 20 14.84 -9.90 -4.80
C ASP A 20 13.95 -9.29 -5.90
N SER A 21 13.23 -10.14 -6.64
CA SER A 21 12.30 -9.67 -7.69
C SER A 21 11.02 -9.04 -7.10
N PHE A 22 10.56 -9.52 -5.94
CA PHE A 22 9.48 -8.88 -5.19
C PHE A 22 9.92 -7.52 -4.64
N LEU A 23 11.15 -7.43 -4.12
CA LEU A 23 11.76 -6.23 -3.56
C LEU A 23 12.11 -5.17 -4.63
N GLU A 24 12.39 -5.58 -5.87
CA GLU A 24 12.46 -4.66 -7.01
C GLU A 24 11.08 -4.07 -7.37
N PHE A 25 10.00 -4.79 -7.10
CA PHE A 25 8.65 -4.37 -7.42
C PHE A 25 8.04 -3.46 -6.34
N VAL A 26 8.25 -3.75 -5.05
CA VAL A 26 7.77 -2.88 -3.96
C VAL A 26 8.82 -1.83 -3.61
N ASN A 27 8.42 -0.56 -3.59
CA ASN A 27 9.27 0.51 -3.05
C ASN A 27 9.43 0.31 -1.53
N LEU A 28 10.46 -0.43 -1.13
CA LEU A 28 10.71 -0.82 0.27
C LEU A 28 10.88 0.34 1.22
N GLU A 29 11.37 1.49 0.73
CA GLU A 29 11.44 2.69 1.55
C GLU A 29 10.04 3.10 2.00
N MET A 30 9.05 2.98 1.11
CA MET A 30 7.65 3.26 1.39
C MET A 30 6.96 2.15 2.21
N ALA A 31 7.64 1.05 2.56
CA ALA A 31 7.14 0.13 3.58
C ALA A 31 7.12 0.79 4.97
N LEU A 32 8.00 1.76 5.21
CA LEU A 32 8.05 2.52 6.46
C LEU A 32 6.98 3.61 6.46
N TYR A 33 6.11 3.58 7.48
CA TYR A 33 5.08 4.59 7.69
C TYR A 33 5.64 6.03 7.67
N SER A 34 6.75 6.27 8.37
CA SER A 34 7.36 7.61 8.44
C SER A 34 7.83 8.12 7.08
N LYS A 35 8.29 7.23 6.20
CA LYS A 35 8.69 7.57 4.84
C LYS A 35 7.49 7.92 3.98
N ARG A 36 6.38 7.20 4.11
CA ARG A 36 5.13 7.56 3.45
C ARG A 36 4.62 8.90 3.92
N LEU A 37 4.54 9.13 5.23
CA LEU A 37 4.05 10.40 5.78
C LEU A 37 4.86 11.60 5.28
N ALA A 38 6.19 11.48 5.23
CA ALA A 38 7.07 12.55 4.76
C ALA A 38 6.78 13.01 3.32
N THR A 39 6.18 12.16 2.48
CA THR A 39 5.84 12.55 1.10
C THR A 39 4.71 13.57 1.01
N PHE A 40 3.87 13.68 2.06
CA PHE A 40 2.73 14.60 2.09
C PHE A 40 3.08 15.99 2.65
N GLU A 41 4.28 16.15 3.21
CA GLU A 41 4.66 17.34 3.99
C GLU A 41 4.51 18.63 3.17
N GLY A 42 3.59 19.50 3.61
CA GLY A 42 3.36 20.83 3.04
C GLY A 42 2.68 20.83 1.67
N VAL A 43 2.22 19.69 1.17
CA VAL A 43 1.63 19.57 -0.18
C VAL A 43 0.21 18.99 -0.21
N TRP A 44 -0.18 18.18 0.76
CA TRP A 44 -1.48 17.50 0.73
C TRP A 44 -2.66 18.45 0.93
N ALA A 45 -3.68 18.34 0.08
CA ALA A 45 -4.81 19.27 0.05
C ALA A 45 -5.65 19.27 1.34
N TYR A 46 -5.69 18.13 2.05
CA TYR A 46 -6.67 17.87 3.10
C TYR A 46 -6.15 18.01 4.53
N ASP A 47 -4.86 18.33 4.73
CA ASP A 47 -4.27 18.41 6.08
C ASP A 47 -4.75 19.61 6.90
N ASN A 48 -5.29 20.64 6.24
CA ASN A 48 -5.85 21.83 6.90
C ASN A 48 -7.38 21.77 7.05
N ASP A 49 -8.02 20.68 6.63
CA ASP A 49 -9.47 20.50 6.79
C ASP A 49 -9.77 19.59 7.99
N GLU A 50 -10.38 20.16 9.03
CA GLU A 50 -10.72 19.45 10.27
C GLU A 50 -11.75 18.33 10.05
N ASN A 51 -12.50 18.33 8.95
CA ASN A 51 -13.52 17.33 8.65
C ASN A 51 -13.01 16.24 7.69
N ALA A 52 -11.85 16.42 7.07
CA ALA A 52 -11.31 15.47 6.10
C ALA A 52 -11.02 14.10 6.74
N GLN A 53 -11.44 13.05 6.05
CA GLN A 53 -11.19 11.65 6.41
C GLN A 53 -9.91 11.10 5.76
N CYS A 54 -9.41 11.76 4.71
CA CYS A 54 -8.21 11.37 3.98
C CYS A 54 -6.98 12.23 4.34
N THR A 55 -6.80 12.59 5.62
CA THR A 55 -5.59 13.30 6.08
C THR A 55 -4.31 12.52 5.73
N SER A 56 -3.19 13.22 5.59
CA SER A 56 -1.89 12.60 5.26
C SER A 56 -1.51 11.49 6.22
N GLU A 57 -1.84 11.64 7.51
CA GLU A 57 -1.63 10.61 8.53
C GLU A 57 -2.43 9.34 8.22
N ARG A 58 -3.72 9.49 7.89
CA ARG A 58 -4.60 8.35 7.58
C ARG A 58 -4.20 7.66 6.28
N MET A 59 -3.87 8.43 5.26
CA MET A 59 -3.33 7.96 3.99
C MET A 59 -2.04 7.14 4.20
N ALA A 60 -1.07 7.70 4.93
CA ALA A 60 0.17 7.02 5.24
C ALA A 60 -0.06 5.73 6.06
N ARG A 61 -1.00 5.71 7.00
CA ARG A 61 -1.36 4.50 7.76
C ARG A 61 -1.97 3.41 6.86
N ALA A 62 -2.79 3.79 5.90
CA ALA A 62 -3.42 2.87 4.94
C ALA A 62 -2.47 2.33 3.85
N GLY A 63 -1.24 2.87 3.76
CA GLY A 63 -0.24 2.40 2.81
C GLY A 63 -0.08 3.29 1.57
N PHE A 64 -0.64 4.49 1.60
CA PHE A 64 -0.46 5.46 0.53
C PHE A 64 0.72 6.40 0.80
N TYR A 65 1.37 6.84 -0.26
CA TYR A 65 2.33 7.95 -0.25
C TYR A 65 1.94 8.94 -1.36
N CYS A 66 2.21 10.22 -1.15
CA CYS A 66 1.98 11.25 -2.16
C CYS A 66 2.99 11.04 -3.30
N SER A 67 2.49 10.80 -4.51
CA SER A 67 3.34 10.63 -5.69
C SER A 67 3.65 11.97 -6.39
N GLU A 68 3.02 13.06 -5.95
CA GLU A 68 3.12 14.37 -6.56
C GLU A 68 3.70 15.41 -5.60
N ILE A 69 4.74 16.13 -6.04
CA ILE A 69 5.32 17.24 -5.28
C ILE A 69 4.75 18.56 -5.83
N LYS A 70 3.43 18.72 -5.71
CA LYS A 70 2.71 19.94 -6.09
C LYS A 70 1.84 20.44 -4.93
N PRO A 71 1.66 21.76 -4.76
CA PRO A 71 0.71 22.28 -3.80
C PRO A 71 -0.70 21.76 -4.06
N ASN A 72 -1.45 21.46 -3.00
CA ASN A 72 -2.80 20.88 -3.06
C ASN A 72 -2.83 19.59 -3.88
N ALA A 73 -1.88 18.68 -3.60
CA ALA A 73 -1.92 17.33 -4.13
C ALA A 73 -3.13 16.57 -3.55
N ASP A 74 -3.79 15.83 -4.43
CA ASP A 74 -4.99 15.01 -4.22
C ASP A 74 -4.81 13.57 -4.74
N CYS A 75 -3.64 13.27 -5.31
CA CYS A 75 -3.28 11.96 -5.84
C CYS A 75 -2.28 11.26 -4.94
N ALA A 76 -2.54 9.99 -4.61
CA ALA A 76 -1.63 9.17 -3.83
C ALA A 76 -1.52 7.74 -4.37
N ARG A 77 -0.37 7.12 -4.14
CA ARG A 77 -0.03 5.77 -4.61
C ARG A 77 0.12 4.78 -3.48
N CYS A 78 -0.47 3.60 -3.61
CA CYS A 78 -0.27 2.51 -2.65
C CYS A 78 1.12 1.88 -2.82
N TYR A 79 1.90 1.73 -1.73
CA TYR A 79 3.25 1.16 -1.82
C TYR A 79 3.29 -0.35 -2.17
N VAL A 80 2.17 -1.05 -1.97
CA VAL A 80 2.06 -2.49 -2.23
C VAL A 80 1.49 -2.75 -3.62
N CYS A 81 0.29 -2.24 -3.90
CA CYS A 81 -0.41 -2.54 -5.14
C CYS A 81 -0.12 -1.55 -6.27
N GLN A 82 0.62 -0.46 -5.99
CA GLN A 82 1.05 0.58 -6.94
C GLN A 82 -0.06 1.34 -7.67
N HIS A 83 -1.33 1.18 -7.27
CA HIS A 83 -2.42 1.96 -7.84
C HIS A 83 -2.33 3.41 -7.38
N GLU A 84 -2.50 4.32 -8.33
CA GLU A 84 -2.68 5.74 -8.08
C GLU A 84 -4.17 6.07 -8.12
N LEU A 85 -4.60 6.79 -7.09
CA LEU A 85 -5.99 7.18 -6.91
C LEU A 85 -6.04 8.67 -6.62
N LEU A 86 -7.05 9.33 -7.16
CA LEU A 86 -7.47 10.66 -6.75
C LEU A 86 -8.39 10.51 -5.54
N TRP A 87 -8.24 11.39 -4.56
CA TRP A 87 -8.94 11.37 -3.29
C TRP A 87 -9.78 12.62 -3.14
N ASP A 88 -10.93 12.50 -2.51
CA ASP A 88 -11.76 13.59 -2.03
C ASP A 88 -11.70 13.66 -0.50
N ALA A 89 -12.08 14.79 0.09
CA ALA A 89 -11.92 15.05 1.54
C ALA A 89 -12.67 14.02 2.40
N GLU A 90 -13.79 13.49 1.94
CA GLU A 90 -14.66 12.57 2.67
C GLU A 90 -14.26 11.09 2.53
N ASP A 91 -13.30 10.76 1.66
CA ASP A 91 -12.89 9.38 1.41
C ASP A 91 -12.17 8.78 2.63
N ASP A 92 -12.50 7.52 2.95
CA ASP A 92 -11.80 6.76 3.99
C ASP A 92 -10.71 5.86 3.35
N PRO A 93 -9.41 6.07 3.64
CA PRO A 93 -8.33 5.29 3.04
C PRO A 93 -8.35 3.78 3.34
N TRP A 94 -9.21 3.34 4.27
CA TRP A 94 -9.36 1.95 4.67
C TRP A 94 -10.55 1.22 4.04
N PHE A 95 -11.43 1.91 3.31
CA PHE A 95 -12.65 1.36 2.74
C PHE A 95 -12.64 1.44 1.21
#